data_AF-A0A1Y3KM59-F1
#
_entry.id   AF-A0A1Y3KM59-F1
#
_cell.length_a   1.000
_cell.length_b   1.000
_cell.length_c   1.000
_cell.angle_alpha   90.00
_cell.angle_beta   90.00
_cell.angle_gamma   90.00
#
_symmetry.space_group_name_H-M   'P 1'
#
loop_
_entity.id
_entity.type
_entity.pdbx_description
1 polymer ?
#
loop_
_entity_poly.entity_id
_entity_poly.type
_entity_poly.pdbx_seq_one_letter_code
_entity_poly.pdbx_strand_id
1 'polypeptide(L)'
;MFDVPKMIMANAPDLLDQIAMAVTSDGTFAYLQLKSLVSSPRLAEYWIQDLNIDGLVEVGDSFLTKHTMLGDWDYKSYGMELSAWEKIKGESVMLEYGDLKRAEAGNHKIIRLQIWPFNPATLSLEEMKIAVAVSYAPLELIYESRIFGAINEMLEEYGIDADPGM
;
A
#
# COMPACT_ATOMS: atom_id res chain seq x y z
N MET A 1 24.89 3.14 21.49
CA MET A 1 23.75 2.24 21.67
C MET A 1 22.65 2.82 20.82
N PHE A 2 22.46 2.30 19.60
CA PHE A 2 21.40 2.78 18.72
C PHE A 2 20.10 2.24 19.32
N ASP A 3 19.34 3.12 19.96
CA ASP A 3 17.97 2.81 20.35
C ASP A 3 17.24 2.49 19.04
N VAL A 4 16.92 1.22 18.82
CA VAL A 4 16.21 0.81 17.60
C VAL A 4 14.87 1.54 17.66
N PRO A 5 14.54 2.42 16.69
CA PRO A 5 13.27 3.13 16.74
C PRO A 5 12.16 2.11 16.89
N LYS A 6 11.33 2.28 17.92
CA LYS A 6 10.14 1.46 18.11
C LYS A 6 9.33 1.59 16.83
N MET A 7 9.18 0.49 16.08
CA MET A 7 8.44 0.47 14.83
C MET A 7 7.07 1.14 15.03
N ILE A 8 6.77 2.12 14.19
CA ILE A 8 5.57 2.95 14.23
C ILE A 8 4.51 2.29 13.36
N MET A 9 3.29 2.18 13.88
CA MET A 9 2.17 1.69 13.08
C MET A 9 1.79 2.72 12.02
N ALA A 10 1.41 2.29 10.82
CA ALA A 10 1.00 3.19 9.74
C ALA A 10 -0.30 3.99 10.03
N ASN A 11 -1.01 3.69 11.13
CA ASN A 11 -2.14 4.46 11.66
C ASN A 11 -1.84 5.13 13.01
N ALA A 12 -0.57 5.28 13.37
CA ALA A 12 -0.21 5.94 14.62
C ALA A 12 -0.66 7.41 14.59
N PRO A 13 -1.16 7.95 15.71
CA PRO A 13 -1.42 9.38 15.81
C PRO A 13 -0.12 10.15 15.59
N ASP A 14 -0.20 11.32 14.96
CA ASP A 14 0.95 12.20 14.70
C ASP A 14 2.07 11.51 13.88
N LEU A 15 1.70 10.58 12.98
CA LEU A 15 2.65 9.79 12.17
C LEU A 15 3.66 10.68 11.43
N LEU A 16 3.19 11.77 10.81
CA LEU A 16 4.05 12.67 10.03
C LEU A 16 5.09 13.39 10.91
N ASP A 17 4.70 13.84 12.10
CA ASP A 17 5.62 14.47 13.03
C ASP A 17 6.69 13.49 13.51
N GLN A 18 6.29 12.25 13.79
CA GLN A 18 7.24 11.20 14.17
C GLN A 18 8.21 10.85 13.03
N ILE A 19 7.75 10.84 11.78
CA ILE A 19 8.60 10.65 10.60
C ILE A 19 9.56 11.83 10.44
N ALA A 20 9.08 13.07 10.52
CA ALA A 20 9.91 14.28 10.38
C ALA A 20 11.00 14.37 11.47
N MET A 21 10.74 13.83 12.66
CA MET A 21 11.75 13.76 13.74
C MET A 21 12.80 12.67 13.54
N ALA A 22 12.48 11.60 12.79
CA ALA A 22 13.28 10.38 12.73
C ALA A 22 13.97 10.14 11.37
N VAL A 23 13.37 10.61 10.28
CA VAL A 23 13.91 10.48 8.92
C VAL A 23 14.68 11.75 8.61
N THR A 24 16.00 11.61 8.41
CA THR A 24 16.82 12.72 7.96
C THR A 24 16.52 12.99 6.48
N SER A 25 16.14 14.22 6.14
CA SER A 25 15.88 14.70 4.77
C SER A 25 17.09 14.63 3.81
N ASP A 26 18.23 14.16 4.31
CA ASP A 26 19.53 14.31 3.69
C ASP A 26 20.06 12.95 3.23
N GLY A 27 19.42 12.33 2.23
CA GLY A 27 20.10 11.31 1.42
C GLY A 27 19.27 10.18 0.81
N THR A 28 19.94 9.45 -0.07
CA THR A 28 19.56 8.29 -0.90
C THR A 28 19.02 7.06 -0.13
N PHE A 29 18.68 7.22 1.15
CA PHE A 29 18.22 6.14 2.02
C PHE A 29 16.93 6.50 2.78
N ALA A 30 16.33 7.67 2.53
CA ALA A 30 15.16 8.16 3.27
C ALA A 30 13.98 7.18 3.24
N TYR A 31 13.72 6.53 2.09
CA TYR A 31 12.67 5.52 2.01
C TYR A 31 13.01 4.20 2.72
N LEU A 32 14.29 3.77 2.71
CA LEU A 32 14.72 2.61 3.48
C LEU A 32 14.60 2.89 4.99
N GLN A 33 14.91 4.11 5.42
CA GLN A 33 14.66 4.58 6.77
C GLN A 33 13.16 4.56 7.08
N LEU A 34 12.32 5.10 6.19
CA LEU A 34 10.86 5.09 6.33
C LEU A 34 10.32 3.67 6.49
N LYS A 35 10.76 2.71 5.67
CA LYS A 35 10.36 1.29 5.78
C LYS A 35 10.90 0.58 7.01
N SER A 36 12.03 1.03 7.56
CA SER A 36 12.55 0.51 8.83
C SER A 36 11.80 1.08 10.04
N LEU A 37 11.22 2.28 9.89
CA LEU A 37 10.55 3.02 10.93
C LEU A 37 9.05 2.70 11.00
N VAL A 38 8.38 2.62 9.85
CA VAL A 38 6.92 2.44 9.74
C VAL A 38 6.60 1.02 9.29
N SER A 39 5.75 0.32 10.05
CA SER A 39 5.31 -1.03 9.70
C SER A 39 4.46 -1.02 8.41
N SER A 40 4.71 -1.97 7.51
CA SER A 40 3.79 -2.21 6.40
C SER A 40 2.39 -2.54 6.92
N PRO A 41 1.33 -1.84 6.47
CA PRO A 41 -0.02 -2.18 6.84
C PRO A 41 -0.55 -3.38 6.04
N ARG A 42 0.08 -3.78 4.93
CA ARG A 42 -0.43 -4.88 4.10
C ARG A 42 -0.05 -6.23 4.69
N LEU A 43 -1.02 -6.90 5.31
CA LEU A 43 -0.88 -8.24 5.89
C LEU A 43 -0.98 -9.34 4.82
N ALA A 44 -1.88 -9.15 3.86
CA ALA A 44 -2.15 -10.06 2.77
C ALA A 44 -2.74 -9.33 1.57
N GLU A 45 -2.68 -9.96 0.40
CA GLU A 45 -3.33 -9.49 -0.82
C GLU A 45 -3.97 -10.67 -1.55
N TYR A 46 -5.19 -10.48 -2.04
CA TYR A 46 -5.97 -11.52 -2.73
C TYR A 46 -6.61 -10.97 -3.99
N TRP A 47 -6.75 -11.81 -5.01
CA TRP A 47 -7.63 -11.55 -6.15
C TRP A 47 -9.03 -12.01 -5.79
N ILE A 48 -9.99 -11.09 -5.78
CA ILE A 48 -11.38 -11.41 -5.40
C ILE A 48 -12.31 -11.15 -6.57
N GLN A 49 -13.19 -12.10 -6.83
CA GLN A 49 -14.25 -12.00 -7.81
C GLN A 49 -15.53 -11.41 -7.19
N ASP A 50 -16.15 -10.45 -7.89
CA ASP A 50 -17.47 -9.88 -7.62
C ASP A 50 -17.68 -9.40 -6.17
N LEU A 51 -16.62 -8.92 -5.50
CA LEU A 51 -16.73 -8.36 -4.17
C LEU A 51 -17.55 -7.06 -4.19
N ASN A 52 -18.45 -6.90 -3.20
CA ASN A 52 -19.03 -5.59 -2.94
C ASN A 52 -17.95 -4.64 -2.41
N ILE A 53 -17.70 -3.56 -3.15
CA ILE A 53 -16.68 -2.54 -2.83
C ILE A 53 -17.22 -1.36 -2.04
N ASP A 54 -18.51 -1.36 -1.70
CA ASP A 54 -19.13 -0.27 -0.95
C ASP A 54 -18.45 -0.08 0.41
N GLY A 55 -17.98 1.15 0.67
CA GLY A 55 -17.26 1.49 1.89
C GLY A 55 -15.79 1.09 1.91
N LEU A 56 -15.27 0.45 0.84
CA LEU A 56 -13.83 0.24 0.67
C LEU A 56 -13.16 1.48 0.08
N VAL A 57 -11.88 1.66 0.40
CA VAL A 57 -11.05 2.74 -0.15
C VAL A 57 -9.97 2.17 -1.05
N GLU A 58 -9.60 2.92 -2.08
CA GLU A 58 -8.50 2.56 -2.98
C GLU A 58 -7.17 2.63 -2.23
N VAL A 59 -6.36 1.58 -2.37
CA VAL A 59 -5.01 1.48 -1.80
C VAL A 59 -4.07 0.92 -2.88
N GLY A 60 -2.76 0.82 -2.61
CA GLY A 60 -1.81 0.24 -3.57
C GLY A 60 -1.85 0.93 -4.93
N ASP A 61 -1.86 0.14 -6.02
CA ASP A 61 -1.70 0.67 -7.37
C ASP A 61 -2.82 1.63 -7.78
N SER A 62 -4.07 1.36 -7.38
CA SER A 62 -5.19 2.28 -7.67
C SER A 62 -5.05 3.62 -6.94
N PHE A 63 -4.52 3.62 -5.73
CA PHE A 63 -4.19 4.85 -5.03
C PHE A 63 -3.05 5.58 -5.73
N LEU A 64 -1.94 4.89 -6.06
CA LEU A 64 -0.83 5.48 -6.82
C LEU A 64 -1.30 6.06 -8.16
N THR A 65 -2.07 5.31 -8.95
CA THR A 65 -2.67 5.73 -10.22
C THR A 65 -3.39 7.07 -10.08
N LYS A 66 -4.22 7.18 -9.03
CA LYS A 66 -5.05 8.36 -8.80
C LYS A 66 -4.24 9.60 -8.40
N HIS A 67 -3.09 9.40 -7.76
CA HIS A 67 -2.29 10.47 -7.18
C HIS A 67 -1.04 10.86 -8.00
N THR A 68 -0.56 9.99 -8.90
CA THR A 68 0.63 10.26 -9.73
C THR A 68 0.42 9.99 -11.21
N MET A 69 -0.70 9.37 -11.61
CA MET A 69 -0.96 8.90 -12.98
C MET A 69 0.04 7.84 -13.48
N LEU A 70 0.86 7.25 -12.60
CA LEU A 70 1.89 6.27 -12.97
C LEU A 70 1.57 4.82 -12.56
N GLY A 71 0.64 4.62 -11.63
CA GLY A 71 0.03 3.31 -11.42
C GLY A 71 -0.88 3.02 -12.62
N ASP A 72 -0.66 1.95 -13.37
CA ASP A 72 -1.54 1.60 -14.49
C ASP A 72 -1.67 0.07 -14.51
N TRP A 73 -2.44 -0.42 -13.53
CA TRP A 73 -2.74 -1.84 -13.38
C TRP A 73 -4.21 -2.11 -13.72
N ASP A 74 -4.45 -3.21 -14.44
CA ASP A 74 -5.78 -3.54 -14.99
C ASP A 74 -6.84 -3.79 -13.90
N TYR A 75 -6.40 -4.21 -12.71
CA TYR A 75 -7.29 -4.55 -11.59
C TYR A 75 -7.21 -3.50 -10.49
N LYS A 76 -8.38 -2.95 -10.14
CA LYS A 76 -8.50 -1.99 -9.04
C LYS A 76 -8.16 -2.63 -7.70
N SER A 77 -7.43 -1.89 -6.86
CA SER A 77 -6.93 -2.32 -5.57
C SER A 77 -7.62 -1.57 -4.43
N TYR A 78 -8.21 -2.32 -3.51
CA TYR A 78 -8.98 -1.82 -2.37
C TYR A 78 -8.45 -2.36 -1.05
N GLY A 79 -8.57 -1.56 0.00
CA GLY A 79 -8.13 -1.92 1.35
C GLY A 79 -9.31 -2.32 2.23
N MET A 80 -9.11 -3.35 3.06
CA MET A 80 -10.08 -3.84 4.04
C MET A 80 -9.39 -4.19 5.37
N GLU A 81 -10.03 -3.87 6.49
CA GLU A 81 -9.56 -4.30 7.81
C GLU A 81 -9.69 -5.82 7.99
N LEU A 82 -8.70 -6.43 8.65
CA LEU A 82 -8.66 -7.86 8.95
C LEU A 82 -9.96 -8.37 9.62
N SER A 83 -10.51 -7.66 10.60
CA SER A 83 -11.77 -8.05 11.26
C SER A 83 -12.98 -8.03 10.34
N ALA A 84 -12.99 -7.19 9.30
CA ALA A 84 -14.04 -7.19 8.30
C ALA A 84 -13.84 -8.36 7.31
N TRP A 85 -12.59 -8.61 6.91
CA TRP A 85 -12.23 -9.71 6.03
C TRP A 85 -12.60 -11.08 6.61
N GLU A 86 -12.27 -11.32 7.87
CA GLU A 86 -12.56 -12.58 8.56
C GLU A 86 -14.05 -12.96 8.55
N LYS A 87 -14.95 -11.98 8.46
CA LYS A 87 -16.40 -12.20 8.40
C LYS A 87 -16.88 -12.68 7.04
N ILE A 88 -16.23 -12.27 5.96
CA ILE A 88 -16.69 -12.50 4.58
C ILE A 88 -15.81 -13.48 3.80
N LYS A 89 -14.61 -13.81 4.30
CA LYS A 89 -13.63 -14.62 3.58
C LYS A 89 -14.14 -16.01 3.18
N GLY A 90 -15.05 -16.59 3.98
CA GLY A 90 -15.64 -17.91 3.70
C GLY A 90 -16.66 -17.90 2.57
N GLU A 91 -17.21 -16.73 2.24
CA GLU A 91 -18.20 -16.52 1.19
C GLU A 91 -17.58 -15.88 -0.07
N SER A 92 -16.34 -15.40 0.04
CA SER A 92 -15.63 -14.71 -1.02
C SER A 92 -15.00 -15.69 -2.00
N VAL A 93 -15.11 -15.41 -3.31
CA VAL A 93 -14.44 -16.17 -4.36
C VAL A 93 -13.05 -15.61 -4.57
N MET A 94 -12.04 -16.31 -4.03
CA MET A 94 -10.63 -15.99 -4.24
C MET A 94 -10.14 -16.65 -5.53
N LEU A 95 -9.43 -15.89 -6.34
CA LEU A 95 -8.87 -16.34 -7.61
C LEU A 95 -7.35 -16.49 -7.50
N GLU A 96 -6.82 -17.50 -8.19
CA GLU A 96 -5.39 -17.59 -8.46
C GLU A 96 -5.05 -16.80 -9.74
N TYR A 97 -3.79 -16.40 -9.90
CA TYR A 97 -3.36 -15.62 -11.07
C TYR A 97 -3.71 -16.29 -12.41
N GLY A 98 -3.68 -17.62 -12.47
CA GLY A 98 -4.05 -18.39 -13.66
C GLY A 98 -5.54 -18.33 -14.03
N ASP A 99 -6.41 -18.01 -13.07
CA ASP A 99 -7.87 -18.00 -13.26
C ASP A 99 -8.43 -16.63 -13.65
N LEU A 100 -7.61 -15.56 -13.56
CA LEU A 100 -8.05 -14.19 -13.81
C LEU A 100 -8.66 -14.03 -15.20
N LYS A 101 -7.95 -14.48 -16.25
CA LYS A 101 -8.45 -14.41 -17.64
C LYS A 101 -9.76 -15.15 -17.85
N ARG A 102 -9.97 -16.25 -17.14
CA ARG A 102 -11.21 -17.03 -17.23
C ARG A 102 -12.35 -16.29 -16.58
N ALA A 103 -12.12 -15.70 -15.41
CA ALA A 103 -13.12 -14.88 -14.73
C ALA A 103 -13.50 -13.63 -15.57
N GLU A 104 -12.52 -12.95 -16.17
CA GLU A 104 -12.76 -11.84 -17.10
C GLU A 104 -13.59 -12.25 -18.31
N ALA A 105 -13.26 -13.38 -18.95
CA ALA A 105 -14.03 -13.91 -20.07
C ALA A 105 -15.49 -14.27 -19.67
N GLY A 106 -15.73 -14.55 -18.38
CA GLY A 106 -17.04 -14.72 -17.79
C GLY A 106 -17.77 -13.42 -17.46
N ASN A 107 -17.19 -12.25 -17.77
CA ASN A 107 -17.64 -10.91 -17.37
C ASN A 107 -17.73 -10.70 -15.85
N HIS A 108 -16.89 -11.39 -15.09
CA HIS A 108 -16.78 -11.15 -13.65
C HIS A 108 -15.92 -9.92 -13.36
N LYS A 109 -16.30 -9.17 -12.32
CA LYS A 109 -15.47 -8.06 -11.83
C LYS A 109 -14.38 -8.63 -10.93
N ILE A 110 -13.13 -8.31 -11.23
CA ILE A 110 -11.98 -8.75 -10.43
C ILE A 110 -11.35 -7.53 -9.77
N ILE A 111 -11.00 -7.67 -8.49
CA ILE A 111 -10.26 -6.67 -7.74
C ILE A 111 -9.08 -7.29 -7.00
N ARG A 112 -8.10 -6.45 -6.64
CA ARG A 112 -7.08 -6.76 -5.64
C ARG A 112 -7.56 -6.28 -4.28
N LEU A 113 -7.71 -7.17 -3.33
CA LEU A 113 -8.07 -6.82 -1.97
C LEU A 113 -6.84 -6.92 -1.08
N GLN A 114 -6.41 -5.80 -0.52
CA GLN A 114 -5.36 -5.77 0.50
C GLN A 114 -5.98 -5.81 1.90
N ILE A 115 -5.48 -6.71 2.74
CA ILE A 115 -5.93 -6.86 4.13
C ILE A 115 -4.98 -6.12 5.06
N TRP A 116 -5.52 -5.19 5.84
CA TRP A 116 -4.78 -4.31 6.73
C TRP A 116 -5.16 -4.55 8.20
N PRO A 117 -4.27 -4.26 9.19
CA PRO A 117 -4.57 -4.48 10.61
C PRO A 117 -5.56 -3.47 11.20
N PHE A 118 -5.90 -2.42 10.44
CA PHE A 118 -6.86 -1.37 10.79
C PHE A 118 -7.66 -0.99 9.53
N ASN A 119 -8.78 -0.29 9.71
CA ASN A 119 -9.59 0.20 8.60
C ASN A 119 -8.86 1.32 7.81
N PRO A 120 -8.49 1.11 6.54
CA PRO A 120 -7.77 2.12 5.77
C PRO A 120 -8.58 3.41 5.57
N ALA A 121 -9.92 3.34 5.61
CA ALA A 121 -10.79 4.49 5.46
C ALA A 121 -10.70 5.49 6.63
N THR A 122 -10.04 5.14 7.74
CA THR A 122 -9.84 6.07 8.86
C THR A 122 -8.60 6.94 8.72
N LEU A 123 -7.74 6.66 7.73
CA LEU A 123 -6.54 7.46 7.49
C LEU A 123 -6.89 8.79 6.80
N SER A 124 -6.20 9.84 7.20
CA SER A 124 -6.10 11.06 6.39
C SER A 124 -5.36 10.76 5.08
N LEU A 125 -5.46 11.68 4.11
CA LEU A 125 -4.77 11.53 2.82
C LEU A 125 -3.26 11.35 2.99
N GLU A 126 -2.67 12.13 3.88
CA GLU A 126 -1.22 12.14 4.10
C GLU A 126 -0.75 10.84 4.78
N GLU A 127 -1.49 10.35 5.78
CA GLU A 127 -1.23 9.05 6.40
C GLU A 127 -1.41 7.91 5.38
N MET A 128 -2.41 8.02 4.50
CA MET A 128 -2.63 7.03 3.43
C MET A 128 -1.46 7.00 2.44
N LYS A 129 -0.90 8.15 2.05
CA LYS A 129 0.29 8.21 1.18
C LYS A 129 1.45 7.43 1.79
N ILE A 130 1.74 7.67 3.07
CA ILE A 130 2.79 6.93 3.79
C ILE A 130 2.45 5.44 3.88
N ALA A 131 1.23 5.09 4.30
CA ALA A 131 0.78 3.72 4.48
C ALA A 131 0.87 2.91 3.17
N VAL A 132 0.43 3.49 2.05
CA VAL A 132 0.55 2.90 0.71
C VAL A 132 2.01 2.76 0.31
N ALA A 133 2.83 3.79 0.50
CA ALA A 133 4.24 3.74 0.14
C ALA A 133 4.98 2.59 0.84
N VAL A 134 4.74 2.37 2.14
CA VAL A 134 5.40 1.29 2.90
C VAL A 134 4.76 -0.09 2.72
N SER A 135 3.60 -0.17 2.05
CA SER A 135 2.88 -1.43 1.82
C SER A 135 3.58 -2.37 0.83
N TYR A 136 4.38 -1.80 -0.08
CA TYR A 136 5.11 -2.54 -1.11
C TYR A 136 6.31 -3.30 -0.54
N ALA A 137 6.45 -4.55 -0.93
CA ALA A 137 7.60 -5.39 -0.61
C ALA A 137 8.83 -4.92 -1.40
N PRO A 138 10.07 -5.10 -0.87
CA PRO A 138 11.28 -4.70 -1.58
C PRO A 138 11.39 -5.28 -3.00
N LEU A 139 10.95 -6.53 -3.20
CA LEU A 139 10.99 -7.17 -4.52
C LEU A 139 10.04 -6.50 -5.53
N GLU A 140 8.86 -6.06 -5.12
CA GLU A 140 7.93 -5.35 -6.02
C GLU A 140 8.55 -4.05 -6.53
N LEU A 141 9.27 -3.32 -5.67
CA LEU A 141 9.96 -2.08 -6.04
C LEU A 141 11.14 -2.31 -6.98
N ILE A 142 11.86 -3.43 -6.81
CA ILE A 142 12.98 -3.80 -7.69
C ILE A 142 12.48 -4.18 -9.08
N TYR A 143 11.36 -4.90 -9.16
CA TYR A 143 10.85 -5.41 -10.43
C TYR A 143 9.99 -4.41 -11.20
N GLU A 144 9.32 -3.47 -10.52
CA GLU A 144 8.45 -2.48 -11.15
C GLU A 144 8.94 -1.05 -10.92
N SER A 145 9.83 -0.59 -11.81
CA SER A 145 10.38 0.78 -11.79
C SER A 145 9.32 1.89 -11.83
N ARG A 146 8.12 1.58 -12.31
CA ARG A 146 6.97 2.51 -12.32
C ARG A 146 6.37 2.72 -10.93
N ILE A 147 6.23 1.64 -10.14
CA ILE A 147 5.76 1.74 -8.75
C ILE A 147 6.77 2.57 -7.96
N PHE A 148 8.05 2.30 -8.19
CA PHE A 148 9.13 3.07 -7.61
C PHE A 148 9.02 4.57 -7.94
N GLY A 149 8.89 4.95 -9.23
CA GLY A 149 8.72 6.34 -9.64
C GLY A 149 7.45 7.01 -9.07
N ALA A 150 6.34 6.27 -9.00
CA ALA A 150 5.09 6.75 -8.40
C ALA A 150 5.23 7.01 -6.89
N ILE A 151 5.96 6.17 -6.16
CA ILE A 151 6.22 6.40 -4.74
C ILE A 151 7.11 7.63 -4.56
N ASN A 152 8.14 7.81 -5.41
CA ASN A 152 8.99 9.00 -5.38
C ASN A 152 8.20 10.28 -5.57
N GLU A 153 7.37 10.35 -6.61
CA GLU A 153 6.53 11.53 -6.87
C GLU A 153 5.57 11.82 -5.72
N MET A 154 4.96 10.78 -5.15
CA MET A 154 4.04 10.92 -4.03
C MET A 154 4.73 11.38 -2.73
N LEU A 155 6.00 11.03 -2.53
CA LEU A 155 6.74 11.33 -1.31
C LEU A 155 7.65 12.57 -1.40
N GLU A 156 7.78 13.16 -2.59
CA GLU A 156 8.64 14.33 -2.84
C GLU A 156 8.30 15.51 -1.91
N GLU A 157 7.02 15.73 -1.62
CA GLU A 157 6.57 16.83 -0.75
C GLU A 157 7.02 16.68 0.72
N TYR A 158 7.40 15.47 1.13
CA TYR A 158 7.96 15.20 2.47
C TYR A 158 9.49 15.19 2.47
N GLY A 159 10.13 15.46 1.33
CA GLY A 159 11.59 15.37 1.18
C GLY A 159 12.13 13.94 1.29
N ILE A 160 11.29 12.92 1.03
CA ILE A 160 11.68 11.51 1.09
C ILE A 160 11.95 11.03 -0.33
N ASP A 161 13.23 10.80 -0.64
CA ASP A 161 13.63 10.12 -1.86
C ASP A 161 13.63 8.60 -1.64
N ALA A 162 12.90 7.87 -2.49
CA ALA A 162 12.91 6.43 -2.50
C ALA A 162 13.97 5.81 -3.42
N ASP A 163 14.75 6.62 -4.17
CA ASP A 163 15.83 6.12 -5.03
C ASP A 163 16.68 5.11 -4.26
N PRO A 164 16.70 3.83 -4.69
CA PRO A 164 17.45 2.81 -3.99
C PRO A 164 18.96 3.06 -4.00
N GLY A 165 19.46 4.03 -4.79
CA GLY A 165 20.88 4.33 -4.92
C GLY A 165 21.63 3.16 -5.54
N MET A 166 21.86 3.22 -6.85
CA MET A 166 22.86 2.34 -7.49
C MET A 166 24.28 2.74 -7.07
#